data_AF-A0A955LA50-F1
#
_entry.id   AF-A0A955LA50-F1
#
_cell.length_a   1.000
_cell.length_b   1.000
_cell.length_c   1.000
_cell.angle_alpha   90.00
_cell.angle_beta   90.00
_cell.angle_gamma   90.00
#
_symmetry.space_group_name_H-M   'P 1'
#
loop_
_entity.id
_entity.type
_entity.pdbx_description
1 polymer ?
#
loop_
_entity_poly.entity_id
_entity_poly.type
_entity_poly.pdbx_seq_one_letter_code
_entity_poly.pdbx_strand_id
1 'polypeptide(L)'
;MPLYKYKKAPVQYKRQYRSRKPQSSEVVLEIQREPLTIWKLLQGIKNDITEILTTSRFAGTVVPAICIIYGLNLLLGQIIPSATQFIQAQTGGLEQGALAIVPSNFVSAKQSFLSDPGSTYFEQIQQNAKRARVLEIDPVSNSYNGIFSLSIPNLNLSNLSVQANTNSGVETIYDQVLENGLAHMESTGLPISSTPNNIVIYGHSAGGDYYKRTGDPAAAFTILTDIKLGDTIDVTIEGKDYSYKVSKTKIVEPTDLSIIAGEGNPSIQTLTLFTCYPPGN
;
A
#
# COMPACT_ATOMS: atom_id res chain seq x y z
N MET A 1 11.88 48.20 16.87
CA MET A 1 11.50 49.60 16.55
C MET A 1 9.99 49.67 16.38
N PRO A 2 9.22 50.37 17.24
CA PRO A 2 7.77 50.45 17.10
C PRO A 2 7.38 51.44 16.00
N LEU A 3 6.46 51.01 15.11
CA LEU A 3 5.87 51.82 14.04
C LEU A 3 4.66 52.59 14.60
N TYR A 4 4.67 53.92 14.48
CA TYR A 4 3.59 54.80 14.92
C TYR A 4 2.75 55.28 13.74
N LYS A 5 1.41 55.31 13.88
CA LYS A 5 0.47 55.86 12.88
C LYS A 5 0.05 57.27 13.28
N TYR A 6 0.19 58.24 12.38
CA TYR A 6 -0.16 59.64 12.62
C TYR A 6 -1.58 59.95 12.16
N LYS A 7 -2.38 60.65 12.99
CA LYS A 7 -3.69 61.20 12.62
C LYS A 7 -3.55 62.72 12.43
N LYS A 8 -3.90 63.26 11.26
CA LYS A 8 -3.89 64.71 11.02
C LYS A 8 -4.95 65.38 11.91
N ALA A 9 -4.56 66.42 12.64
CA ALA A 9 -5.47 67.22 13.44
C ALA A 9 -6.39 68.10 12.55
N PRO A 10 -7.65 68.36 12.94
CA PRO A 10 -8.53 69.24 12.19
C PRO A 10 -8.07 70.71 12.29
N VAL A 11 -7.97 71.38 11.14
CA VAL A 11 -7.61 72.81 11.06
C VAL A 11 -8.86 73.65 11.31
N GLN A 12 -8.93 74.35 12.45
CA GLN A 12 -9.98 75.34 12.71
C GLN A 12 -9.55 76.72 12.20
N TYR A 13 -10.24 77.24 11.17
CA TYR A 13 -10.06 78.63 10.73
C TYR A 13 -10.96 79.56 11.55
N LYS A 14 -10.37 80.35 12.48
CA LYS A 14 -11.09 81.45 13.15
C LYS A 14 -11.08 82.69 12.24
N ARG A 15 -12.26 83.11 11.78
CA ARG A 15 -12.48 84.44 11.15
C ARG A 15 -12.21 85.54 12.18
N GLN A 16 -11.21 86.39 11.96
CA GLN A 16 -10.92 87.55 12.82
C GLN A 16 -11.71 88.78 12.34
N TYR A 17 -12.58 89.31 13.20
CA TYR A 17 -13.00 90.72 13.16
C TYR A 17 -12.24 91.50 14.25
N ARG A 18 -11.89 92.74 13.93
CA ARG A 18 -11.00 93.66 14.66
C ARG A 18 -11.31 93.83 16.15
N SER A 19 -10.22 93.81 16.93
CA SER A 19 -9.80 94.75 18.01
C SER A 19 -9.43 94.06 19.32
N ARG A 20 -8.30 94.53 19.89
CA ARG A 20 -7.50 93.99 21.02
C ARG A 20 -6.56 92.82 20.67
N LYS A 21 -5.25 93.03 20.91
CA LYS A 21 -4.22 91.98 20.92
C LYS A 21 -4.59 90.90 21.95
N PRO A 22 -4.42 89.61 21.61
CA PRO A 22 -3.98 88.66 22.62
C PRO A 22 -2.77 87.83 22.13
N GLN A 23 -1.77 87.78 23.00
CA GLN A 23 -0.97 86.62 23.42
C GLN A 23 -0.68 85.52 22.37
N SER A 24 0.61 85.32 22.09
CA SER A 24 1.15 84.15 21.37
C SER A 24 0.63 82.87 22.02
N SER A 25 -0.29 82.20 21.33
CA SER A 25 -0.70 80.85 21.70
C SER A 25 0.31 79.89 21.10
N GLU A 26 1.27 79.43 21.90
CA GLU A 26 2.01 78.21 21.58
C GLU A 26 0.99 77.07 21.51
N VAL A 27 0.79 76.53 20.31
CA VAL A 27 0.03 75.30 20.13
C VAL A 27 0.95 74.16 20.56
N VAL A 28 0.86 73.77 21.84
CA VAL A 28 1.47 72.53 22.31
C VAL A 28 0.69 71.37 21.69
N LEU A 29 1.27 70.74 20.68
CA LEU A 29 0.73 69.53 20.07
C LEU A 29 0.97 68.36 21.03
N GLU A 30 -0.03 68.03 21.84
CA GLU A 30 0.01 66.81 22.65
C GLU A 30 -0.21 65.60 21.73
N ILE A 31 0.90 64.94 21.36
CA ILE A 31 0.89 63.75 20.51
C ILE A 31 0.40 62.58 21.37
N GLN A 32 -0.90 62.28 21.33
CA GLN A 32 -1.43 61.07 21.94
C GLN A 32 -0.88 59.83 21.22
N ARG A 33 0.04 59.12 21.88
CA ARG A 33 0.56 57.83 21.42
C ARG A 33 -0.22 56.71 22.08
N GLU A 34 -1.22 56.19 21.39
CA GLU A 34 -1.85 54.93 21.83
C GLU A 34 -1.03 53.73 21.37
N PRO A 35 -0.78 52.72 22.22
CA PRO A 35 -0.12 51.49 21.81
C PRO A 35 -0.99 50.71 20.83
N LEU A 36 -0.45 50.37 19.66
CA LEU A 36 -1.10 49.44 18.72
C LEU A 36 -1.05 48.02 19.30
N THR A 37 -2.18 47.54 19.80
CA THR A 37 -2.38 46.13 20.15
C THR A 37 -2.74 45.33 18.90
N ILE A 38 -2.33 44.04 18.85
CA ILE A 38 -2.66 43.10 17.76
C ILE A 38 -4.16 43.07 17.49
N TRP A 39 -4.97 43.15 18.55
CA TRP A 39 -6.43 43.19 18.43
C TRP A 39 -6.95 44.44 17.70
N LYS A 40 -6.38 45.62 17.97
CA LYS A 40 -6.73 46.86 17.25
C LYS A 40 -6.28 46.80 15.79
N LEU A 41 -5.18 46.12 15.49
CA LEU A 41 -4.70 45.92 14.12
C LEU A 41 -5.62 44.98 13.33
N LEU A 42 -6.07 43.87 13.94
CA LEU A 42 -7.04 42.95 13.33
C LEU A 42 -8.41 43.61 13.11
N GLN A 43 -8.87 44.42 14.07
CA GLN A 43 -10.10 45.19 13.92
C GLN A 43 -9.98 46.23 12.79
N GLY A 44 -8.82 46.89 12.67
CA GLY A 44 -8.53 47.81 11.56
C GLY A 44 -8.60 47.10 10.21
N ILE A 45 -7.94 45.95 10.07
CA ILE A 45 -7.98 45.14 8.85
C ILE A 45 -9.41 44.71 8.52
N LYS A 46 -10.18 44.25 9.52
CA LYS A 46 -11.58 43.88 9.32
C LYS A 46 -12.40 45.05 8.79
N ASN A 47 -12.25 46.23 9.41
CA ASN A 47 -12.99 47.43 9.03
C ASN A 47 -12.60 47.92 7.62
N ASP A 48 -11.31 47.95 7.31
CA ASP A 48 -10.78 48.36 6.00
C ASP A 48 -11.27 47.40 4.89
N ILE A 49 -11.28 46.08 5.15
CA ILE A 49 -11.82 45.09 4.21
C ILE A 49 -13.33 45.30 4.01
N THR A 50 -14.09 45.51 5.09
CA THR A 50 -15.54 45.76 4.97
C THR A 50 -15.83 47.07 4.24
N GLU A 51 -15.02 48.11 4.45
CA GLU A 51 -15.15 49.38 3.74
C GLU A 51 -14.89 49.19 2.24
N ILE A 52 -13.83 48.47 1.86
CA ILE A 52 -13.51 48.17 0.45
C ILE A 52 -14.61 47.32 -0.22
N LEU A 53 -15.16 46.34 0.49
CA LEU A 53 -16.23 45.48 -0.02
C LEU A 53 -17.57 46.23 -0.19
N THR A 54 -17.81 47.29 0.59
CA THR A 54 -19.07 48.05 0.58
C THR A 54 -19.02 49.32 -0.28
N THR A 55 -17.85 49.93 -0.46
CA THR A 55 -17.70 51.18 -1.22
C THR A 55 -17.71 51.00 -2.73
N SER A 56 -17.28 49.84 -3.24
CA SER A 56 -17.25 49.54 -4.67
C SER A 56 -18.14 48.35 -5.01
N ARG A 57 -19.13 48.55 -5.90
CA ARG A 57 -19.98 47.45 -6.43
C ARG A 57 -19.16 46.36 -7.10
N PHE A 58 -18.00 46.73 -7.66
CA PHE A 58 -17.07 45.81 -8.29
C PHE A 58 -16.32 44.96 -7.25
N ALA A 59 -15.73 45.59 -6.22
CA ALA A 59 -15.00 44.86 -5.18
C ALA A 59 -15.92 43.94 -4.35
N GLY A 60 -17.13 44.41 -4.02
CA GLY A 60 -18.13 43.65 -3.27
C GLY A 60 -18.69 42.41 -3.99
N THR A 61 -18.50 42.28 -5.30
CA THR A 61 -18.95 41.13 -6.09
C THR A 61 -17.80 40.25 -6.56
N VAL A 62 -16.70 40.86 -7.00
CA VAL A 62 -15.55 40.15 -7.57
C VAL A 62 -14.74 39.42 -6.50
N VAL A 63 -14.49 40.06 -5.36
CA VAL A 63 -13.67 39.44 -4.29
C VAL A 63 -14.33 38.18 -3.72
N PRO A 64 -15.63 38.18 -3.36
CA PRO A 64 -16.30 36.96 -2.94
C PRO A 64 -16.34 35.89 -4.03
N ALA A 65 -16.57 36.27 -5.30
CA ALA A 65 -16.59 35.33 -6.41
C ALA A 65 -15.24 34.63 -6.60
N ILE A 66 -14.12 35.34 -6.49
CA ILE A 66 -12.78 34.76 -6.56
C ILE A 66 -12.55 33.79 -5.39
N CYS A 67 -12.94 34.15 -4.16
CA CYS A 67 -12.83 33.27 -3.00
C CYS A 67 -13.69 32.00 -3.15
N ILE A 68 -14.89 32.12 -3.73
CA ILE A 68 -15.77 30.98 -4.01
C ILE A 68 -15.14 30.08 -5.09
N ILE A 69 -14.62 30.65 -6.17
CA ILE A 69 -13.96 29.90 -7.26
C ILE A 69 -12.71 29.19 -6.75
N TYR A 70 -11.93 29.85 -5.89
CA TYR A 70 -10.74 29.27 -5.28
C TYR A 70 -11.09 28.16 -4.27
N GLY A 71 -12.11 28.41 -3.43
CA GLY A 71 -12.64 27.40 -2.51
C GLY A 71 -13.20 26.18 -3.24
N LEU A 72 -13.92 26.40 -4.35
CA LEU A 72 -14.43 25.33 -5.20
C LEU A 72 -13.28 24.55 -5.85
N ASN A 73 -12.21 25.22 -6.29
CA ASN A 73 -11.01 24.55 -6.79
C ASN A 73 -10.32 23.68 -5.74
N LEU A 74 -10.22 24.15 -4.49
CA LEU A 74 -9.65 23.36 -3.40
C LEU A 74 -10.51 22.12 -3.09
N LEU A 75 -11.84 22.28 -3.07
CA LEU A 75 -12.76 21.17 -2.87
C LEU A 75 -12.71 20.17 -4.03
N LEU A 76 -12.71 20.65 -5.28
CA LEU A 76 -12.57 19.82 -6.46
C LEU A 76 -11.22 19.08 -6.46
N GLY A 77 -10.13 19.74 -6.03
CA GLY A 77 -8.82 19.12 -5.89
C GLY A 77 -8.76 17.96 -4.89
N GLN A 78 -9.64 17.93 -3.88
CA GLN A 78 -9.74 16.83 -2.91
C GLN A 78 -10.79 15.78 -3.30
N ILE A 79 -11.88 16.19 -3.94
CA ILE A 79 -13.03 15.32 -4.27
C ILE A 79 -12.79 14.56 -5.58
N ILE A 80 -12.18 15.18 -6.60
CA ILE A 80 -11.90 14.53 -7.88
C ILE A 80 -11.10 13.23 -7.71
N PRO A 81 -9.97 13.18 -6.98
CA PRO A 81 -9.25 11.90 -6.81
C PRO A 81 -10.08 10.83 -6.11
N SER A 82 -11.01 11.22 -5.22
CA SER A 82 -11.90 10.28 -4.51
C SER A 82 -13.01 9.73 -5.43
N ALA A 83 -13.60 10.59 -6.27
CA ALA A 83 -14.64 10.21 -7.22
C ALA A 83 -14.08 9.35 -8.36
N THR A 84 -12.87 9.65 -8.85
CA THR A 84 -12.21 8.83 -9.87
C THR A 84 -11.87 7.43 -9.34
N GLN A 85 -11.46 7.31 -8.07
CA GLN A 85 -11.24 6.02 -7.41
C GLN A 85 -12.52 5.19 -7.29
N PHE A 86 -13.66 5.81 -6.96
CA PHE A 86 -14.95 5.13 -6.87
C PHE A 86 -15.44 4.63 -8.24
N ILE A 87 -15.28 5.44 -9.29
CA ILE A 87 -15.66 5.05 -10.66
C ILE A 87 -14.75 3.91 -11.17
N GLN A 88 -13.44 3.97 -10.93
CA GLN A 88 -12.51 2.91 -11.31
C GLN A 88 -12.82 1.57 -10.63
N ALA A 89 -13.23 1.58 -9.35
CA ALA A 89 -13.63 0.37 -8.63
C ALA A 89 -14.86 -0.32 -9.24
N GLN A 90 -15.69 0.41 -9.99
CA GLN A 90 -16.96 -0.11 -10.51
C GLN A 90 -16.92 -0.43 -12.02
N THR A 91 -15.93 0.08 -12.78
CA THR A 91 -15.86 -0.08 -14.24
C THR A 91 -14.71 -0.95 -14.76
N GLY A 92 -13.98 -1.67 -13.92
CA GLY A 92 -13.17 -2.85 -14.31
C GLY A 92 -12.21 -2.66 -15.50
N GLY A 93 -11.56 -1.50 -15.61
CA GLY A 93 -10.71 -1.13 -16.74
C GLY A 93 -9.30 -0.75 -16.32
N LEU A 94 -8.43 -1.77 -16.32
CA LEU A 94 -7.00 -1.80 -16.65
C LEU A 94 -6.11 -0.57 -16.29
N GLU A 95 -5.07 -0.91 -15.51
CA GLU A 95 -3.75 -0.24 -15.43
C GLU A 95 -3.63 1.01 -14.55
N GLN A 96 -3.45 0.82 -13.25
CA GLN A 96 -2.14 0.97 -12.58
C GLN A 96 -2.32 0.70 -11.09
N GLY A 97 -1.39 -0.08 -10.56
CA GLY A 97 -1.48 -0.75 -9.27
C GLY A 97 -1.85 0.17 -8.12
N ALA A 98 -2.59 -0.44 -7.20
CA ALA A 98 -2.72 -0.02 -5.82
C ALA A 98 -1.44 0.68 -5.35
N LEU A 99 -1.55 1.97 -5.04
CA LEU A 99 -0.56 2.61 -4.17
C LEU A 99 -0.69 1.88 -2.83
N ALA A 100 0.18 0.89 -2.61
CA ALA A 100 0.35 0.30 -1.30
C ALA A 100 0.54 1.45 -0.30
N ILE A 101 -0.18 1.41 0.82
CA ILE A 101 -0.03 2.37 1.93
C ILE A 101 1.39 2.28 2.54
N VAL A 102 2.14 1.26 2.13
CA VAL A 102 3.53 1.01 2.47
C VAL A 102 4.43 1.78 1.50
N PRO A 103 5.34 2.63 1.98
CA PRO A 103 6.22 3.39 1.11
C PRO A 103 7.12 2.44 0.29
N SER A 104 7.36 2.80 -0.98
CA SER A 104 8.05 1.93 -1.97
C SER A 104 9.42 1.45 -1.51
N ASN A 105 10.12 2.23 -0.69
CA ASN A 105 11.38 1.85 -0.08
C ASN A 105 11.28 0.62 0.84
N PHE A 106 10.12 0.37 1.47
CA PHE A 106 9.90 -0.79 2.33
C PHE A 106 9.65 -2.06 1.51
N VAL A 107 8.91 -1.96 0.40
CA VAL A 107 8.72 -3.08 -0.55
C VAL A 107 10.04 -3.47 -1.20
N SER A 108 10.82 -2.49 -1.68
CA SER A 108 12.15 -2.75 -2.25
C SER A 108 13.14 -3.31 -1.22
N ALA A 109 13.05 -2.87 0.05
CA ALA A 109 13.88 -3.42 1.11
C ALA A 109 13.50 -4.87 1.45
N LYS A 110 12.20 -5.20 1.47
CA LYS A 110 11.71 -6.58 1.65
C LYS A 110 12.26 -7.51 0.57
N GLN A 111 12.15 -7.12 -0.70
CA GLN A 111 12.60 -7.96 -1.83
C GLN A 111 14.10 -8.31 -1.75
N SER A 112 14.93 -7.45 -1.15
CA SER A 112 16.37 -7.71 -1.01
C SER A 112 16.73 -8.87 -0.08
N PHE A 113 15.81 -9.33 0.76
CA PHE A 113 16.04 -10.45 1.67
C PHE A 113 15.41 -11.75 1.20
N LEU A 114 14.46 -11.70 0.27
CA LEU A 114 13.73 -12.86 -0.22
C LEU A 114 14.46 -13.50 -1.40
N SER A 115 14.51 -14.83 -1.41
CA SER A 115 15.05 -15.61 -2.51
C SER A 115 14.14 -15.53 -3.72
N ASP A 116 14.67 -15.22 -4.90
CA ASP A 116 13.87 -15.06 -6.12
C ASP A 116 14.48 -15.83 -7.31
N PRO A 117 14.00 -17.06 -7.62
CA PRO A 117 14.43 -17.79 -8.82
C PRO A 117 13.89 -17.19 -10.12
N GLY A 118 12.93 -16.26 -10.05
CA GLY A 118 12.30 -15.60 -11.19
C GLY A 118 11.27 -16.44 -11.95
N SER A 119 10.40 -15.77 -12.71
CA SER A 119 9.33 -16.40 -13.48
C SER A 119 9.82 -17.37 -14.57
N THR A 120 10.98 -17.07 -15.18
CA THR A 120 11.59 -17.92 -16.20
C THR A 120 11.93 -19.33 -15.70
N TYR A 121 12.31 -19.47 -14.42
CA TYR A 121 12.52 -20.76 -13.79
C TYR A 121 11.22 -21.58 -13.78
N PHE A 122 10.12 -20.97 -13.33
CA PHE A 122 8.81 -21.63 -13.25
C PHE A 122 8.25 -21.98 -14.62
N GLU A 123 8.49 -21.14 -15.63
CA GLU A 123 8.14 -21.45 -17.01
C GLU A 123 8.89 -22.70 -17.49
N GLN A 124 10.22 -22.74 -17.30
CA GLN A 124 11.06 -23.84 -17.76
C GLN A 124 10.74 -25.16 -17.06
N ILE A 125 10.62 -25.16 -15.73
CA ILE A 125 10.37 -26.40 -14.98
C ILE A 125 9.00 -27.00 -15.33
N GLN A 126 7.98 -26.17 -15.53
CA GLN A 126 6.66 -26.62 -15.98
C GLN A 126 6.68 -27.12 -17.41
N GLN A 127 7.38 -26.45 -18.33
CA GLN A 127 7.54 -26.95 -19.70
C GLN A 127 8.24 -28.31 -19.72
N ASN A 128 9.29 -28.48 -18.91
CA ASN A 128 10.01 -29.74 -18.79
C ASN A 128 9.14 -30.85 -18.19
N ALA A 129 8.35 -30.54 -17.16
CA ALA A 129 7.38 -31.48 -16.59
C ALA A 129 6.31 -31.92 -17.61
N LYS A 130 5.76 -30.97 -18.38
CA LYS A 130 4.81 -31.25 -19.48
C LYS A 130 5.44 -32.17 -20.54
N ARG A 131 6.68 -31.90 -20.97
CA ARG A 131 7.42 -32.72 -21.95
C ARG A 131 7.72 -34.12 -21.42
N ALA A 132 8.08 -34.23 -20.14
CA ALA A 132 8.36 -35.49 -19.46
C ALA A 132 7.10 -36.30 -19.12
N ARG A 133 5.90 -35.71 -19.29
CA ARG A 133 4.60 -36.32 -18.96
C ARG A 133 4.50 -36.76 -17.49
N VAL A 134 5.02 -35.93 -16.59
CA VAL A 134 4.92 -36.19 -15.13
C VAL A 134 3.67 -35.57 -14.49
N LEU A 135 2.92 -34.76 -15.26
CA LEU A 135 1.69 -34.13 -14.82
C LEU A 135 0.49 -34.98 -15.27
N GLU A 136 -0.38 -35.30 -14.32
CA GLU A 136 -1.64 -35.98 -14.60
C GLU A 136 -2.75 -34.97 -14.96
N ILE A 137 -3.68 -35.39 -15.82
CA ILE A 137 -4.82 -34.54 -16.18
C ILE A 137 -5.81 -34.54 -15.02
N ASP A 138 -5.96 -33.37 -14.39
CA ASP A 138 -6.85 -33.18 -13.24
C ASP A 138 -7.79 -31.98 -13.43
N PRO A 139 -8.96 -32.18 -14.08
CA PRO A 139 -9.87 -31.07 -14.38
C PRO A 139 -10.43 -30.38 -13.14
N VAL A 140 -10.64 -31.13 -12.05
CA VAL A 140 -11.18 -30.61 -10.79
C VAL A 140 -10.18 -29.62 -10.20
N SER A 141 -8.92 -30.04 -10.04
CA SER A 141 -7.87 -29.17 -9.52
C SER A 141 -7.62 -27.97 -10.42
N ASN A 142 -7.57 -28.17 -11.75
CA ASN A 142 -7.29 -27.11 -12.72
C ASN A 142 -8.42 -26.07 -12.85
N SER A 143 -9.65 -26.44 -12.51
CA SER A 143 -10.79 -25.50 -12.53
C SER A 143 -10.91 -24.64 -11.28
N TYR A 144 -10.23 -25.01 -10.20
CA TYR A 144 -10.33 -24.30 -8.93
C TYR A 144 -9.65 -22.92 -9.02
N ASN A 145 -10.31 -21.89 -8.50
CA ASN A 145 -9.75 -20.55 -8.41
C ASN A 145 -10.12 -19.96 -7.05
N GLY A 146 -9.11 -19.53 -6.31
CA GLY A 146 -9.30 -18.98 -4.98
C GLY A 146 -8.03 -19.06 -4.14
N ILE A 147 -8.20 -18.67 -2.89
CA ILE A 147 -7.16 -18.75 -1.87
C ILE A 147 -7.57 -19.84 -0.88
N PHE A 148 -6.61 -20.68 -0.52
CA PHE A 148 -6.75 -21.66 0.55
C PHE A 148 -5.63 -21.46 1.58
N SER A 149 -5.66 -22.19 2.70
CA SER A 149 -4.66 -22.01 3.75
C SER A 149 -3.81 -23.26 3.98
N LEU A 150 -2.58 -23.02 4.42
CA LEU A 150 -1.61 -24.03 4.83
C LEU A 150 -1.13 -23.75 6.26
N SER A 151 -1.08 -24.80 7.08
CA SER A 151 -0.55 -24.74 8.44
C SER A 151 0.48 -25.86 8.67
N ILE A 152 1.53 -25.54 9.41
CA ILE A 152 2.54 -26.52 9.87
C ILE A 152 2.71 -26.29 11.38
N PRO A 153 1.90 -26.96 12.22
CA PRO A 153 1.85 -26.69 13.67
C PRO A 153 3.21 -26.83 14.36
N ASN A 154 4.01 -27.83 13.98
CA ASN A 154 5.35 -28.09 14.53
C ASN A 154 6.33 -26.94 14.29
N LEU A 155 6.08 -26.11 13.27
CA LEU A 155 6.87 -24.93 12.93
C LEU A 155 6.21 -23.61 13.36
N ASN A 156 5.07 -23.67 14.08
CA ASN A 156 4.24 -22.52 14.42
C ASN A 156 3.76 -21.70 13.19
N LEU A 157 3.65 -22.36 12.02
CA LEU A 157 3.05 -21.76 10.83
C LEU A 157 1.55 -22.03 10.86
N SER A 158 0.75 -20.98 10.85
CA SER A 158 -0.71 -21.09 10.94
C SER A 158 -1.38 -20.25 9.86
N ASN A 159 -2.31 -20.87 9.12
CA ASN A 159 -3.17 -20.21 8.14
C ASN A 159 -2.42 -19.35 7.11
N LEU A 160 -1.29 -19.85 6.60
CA LEU A 160 -0.58 -19.19 5.52
C LEU A 160 -1.45 -19.19 4.27
N SER A 161 -1.64 -18.02 3.66
CA SER A 161 -2.42 -17.85 2.44
C SER A 161 -1.70 -18.50 1.24
N VAL A 162 -2.41 -19.36 0.51
CA VAL A 162 -1.92 -20.01 -0.72
C VAL A 162 -2.85 -19.64 -1.88
N GLN A 163 -2.32 -18.96 -2.90
CA GLN A 163 -3.06 -18.69 -4.13
C GLN A 163 -3.08 -19.94 -5.01
N ALA A 164 -4.29 -20.44 -5.33
CA ALA A 164 -4.44 -21.59 -6.18
C ALA A 164 -4.13 -21.30 -7.65
N ASN A 165 -3.67 -22.33 -8.35
CA ASN A 165 -3.39 -22.35 -9.80
C ASN A 165 -2.64 -21.11 -10.30
N THR A 166 -1.52 -20.80 -9.62
CA THR A 166 -0.68 -19.66 -9.96
C THR A 166 0.18 -19.96 -11.17
N ASN A 167 0.02 -19.18 -12.23
CA ASN A 167 0.91 -19.19 -13.40
C ASN A 167 2.16 -18.34 -13.14
N SER A 168 3.13 -18.92 -12.43
CA SER A 168 4.40 -18.24 -12.15
C SER A 168 5.36 -18.16 -13.32
N GLY A 169 4.98 -18.66 -14.51
CA GLY A 169 5.71 -18.34 -15.75
C GLY A 169 5.52 -16.88 -16.19
N VAL A 170 4.57 -16.15 -15.58
CA VAL A 170 4.32 -14.74 -15.83
C VAL A 170 4.82 -13.94 -14.63
N GLU A 171 5.82 -13.08 -14.85
CA GLU A 171 6.49 -12.28 -13.81
C GLU A 171 5.52 -11.47 -12.95
N THR A 172 4.57 -10.76 -13.57
CA THR A 172 3.59 -9.95 -12.84
C THR A 172 2.68 -10.77 -11.92
N ILE A 173 2.32 -11.99 -12.32
CA ILE A 173 1.51 -12.91 -11.49
C ILE A 173 2.37 -13.47 -10.36
N TYR A 174 3.58 -13.92 -10.69
CA TYR A 174 4.54 -14.46 -9.74
C TYR A 174 4.84 -13.48 -8.60
N ASP A 175 5.23 -12.25 -8.94
CA ASP A 175 5.57 -11.21 -7.96
C ASP A 175 4.37 -10.86 -7.07
N GLN A 176 3.20 -10.65 -7.69
CA GLN A 176 1.99 -10.27 -6.96
C GLN A 176 1.57 -11.32 -5.93
N VAL A 177 1.68 -12.60 -6.27
CA VAL A 177 1.26 -13.70 -5.40
C VAL A 177 2.25 -13.92 -4.25
N LEU A 178 3.55 -14.00 -4.55
CA LEU A 178 4.54 -14.32 -3.54
C LEU A 178 4.92 -13.12 -2.66
N GLU A 179 4.56 -11.89 -3.04
CA GLU A 179 4.70 -10.71 -2.16
C GLU A 179 3.97 -10.89 -0.82
N ASN A 180 2.86 -11.64 -0.81
CA ASN A 180 1.94 -11.71 0.34
C ASN A 180 1.75 -13.11 0.92
N GLY A 181 2.33 -14.15 0.32
CA GLY A 181 2.12 -15.51 0.82
C GLY A 181 2.75 -16.58 -0.07
N LEU A 182 2.02 -17.68 -0.23
CA LEU A 182 2.45 -18.87 -0.94
C LEU A 182 1.68 -19.02 -2.25
N ALA A 183 2.25 -19.78 -3.17
CA ALA A 183 1.65 -20.09 -4.45
C ALA A 183 1.51 -21.60 -4.64
N HIS A 184 0.36 -22.02 -5.13
CA HIS A 184 0.15 -23.35 -5.69
C HIS A 184 0.52 -23.34 -7.17
N MET A 185 1.30 -24.31 -7.63
CA MET A 185 1.66 -24.43 -9.03
C MET A 185 0.47 -24.87 -9.87
N GLU A 186 0.14 -24.13 -10.93
CA GLU A 186 -0.90 -24.55 -11.89
C GLU A 186 -0.58 -25.93 -12.50
N SER A 187 -1.63 -26.62 -12.97
CA SER A 187 -1.52 -27.98 -13.53
C SER A 187 -1.09 -29.09 -12.55
N THR A 188 -0.89 -28.76 -11.27
CA THR A 188 -0.63 -29.74 -10.21
C THR A 188 -1.92 -30.05 -9.43
N GLY A 189 -1.92 -31.12 -8.64
CA GLY A 189 -3.12 -31.59 -7.95
C GLY A 189 -3.57 -30.66 -6.83
N LEU A 190 -4.84 -30.75 -6.45
CA LEU A 190 -5.40 -30.17 -5.23
C LEU A 190 -6.10 -31.27 -4.42
N PRO A 191 -6.14 -31.15 -3.08
CA PRO A 191 -6.73 -32.18 -2.22
C PRO A 191 -8.23 -32.41 -2.44
N ILE A 192 -8.92 -31.45 -3.07
CA ILE A 192 -10.33 -31.58 -3.45
C ILE A 192 -10.57 -32.57 -4.59
N SER A 193 -9.53 -32.95 -5.32
CA SER A 193 -9.61 -33.91 -6.43
C SER A 193 -9.29 -35.32 -5.96
N SER A 194 -9.98 -36.29 -6.55
CA SER A 194 -9.68 -37.72 -6.39
C SER A 194 -8.56 -38.22 -7.31
N THR A 195 -8.08 -37.38 -8.22
CA THR A 195 -6.97 -37.74 -9.11
C THR A 195 -5.68 -37.82 -8.28
N PRO A 196 -4.92 -38.93 -8.35
CA PRO A 196 -3.68 -39.13 -7.61
C PRO A 196 -2.55 -38.31 -8.23
N ASN A 197 -2.62 -37.00 -8.06
CA ASN A 197 -1.66 -36.02 -8.56
C ASN A 197 -0.91 -35.38 -7.38
N ASN A 198 0.30 -34.92 -7.60
CA ASN A 198 1.08 -34.23 -6.57
C ASN A 198 0.63 -32.77 -6.47
N ILE A 199 0.41 -32.30 -5.26
CA ILE A 199 0.11 -30.90 -4.94
C ILE A 199 1.45 -30.19 -4.74
N VAL A 200 1.67 -29.08 -5.43
CA VAL A 200 2.94 -28.35 -5.36
C VAL A 200 2.72 -26.95 -4.84
N ILE A 201 3.28 -26.64 -3.68
CA ILE A 201 3.21 -25.32 -3.05
C ILE A 201 4.62 -24.79 -2.83
N TYR A 202 4.83 -23.52 -3.16
CA TYR A 202 6.11 -22.84 -3.00
C TYR A 202 5.95 -21.44 -2.42
N GLY A 203 7.05 -20.93 -1.88
CA GLY A 203 7.14 -19.61 -1.28
C GLY A 203 8.60 -19.19 -1.12
N HIS A 204 8.82 -17.91 -0.83
CA HIS A 204 10.18 -17.39 -0.65
C HIS A 204 10.79 -17.90 0.66
N SER A 205 12.11 -18.10 0.60
CA SER A 205 12.98 -18.17 1.78
C SER A 205 13.62 -16.80 1.96
N ALA A 206 14.07 -16.49 3.17
CA ALA A 206 14.74 -15.24 3.47
C ALA A 206 16.13 -15.46 4.08
N GLY A 207 17.04 -14.55 3.77
CA GLY A 207 18.40 -14.55 4.30
C GLY A 207 18.46 -14.09 5.76
N GLY A 208 19.46 -14.61 6.49
CA GLY A 208 19.79 -14.16 7.84
C GLY A 208 18.68 -14.42 8.86
N ASP A 209 18.31 -13.39 9.62
CA ASP A 209 17.30 -13.44 10.67
C ASP A 209 15.97 -12.75 10.28
N TYR A 210 15.78 -12.42 9.00
CA TYR A 210 14.64 -11.65 8.50
C TYR A 210 13.31 -12.23 9.00
N TYR A 211 13.00 -13.49 8.67
CA TYR A 211 11.75 -14.12 9.05
C TYR A 211 11.56 -14.18 10.58
N LYS A 212 12.63 -14.47 11.33
CA LYS A 212 12.58 -14.52 12.80
C LYS A 212 12.25 -13.17 13.44
N ARG A 213 12.61 -12.07 12.77
CA ARG A 213 12.36 -10.70 13.23
C ARG A 213 11.01 -10.14 12.78
N THR A 214 10.56 -10.51 11.57
CA THR A 214 9.38 -9.91 10.95
C THR A 214 8.14 -10.78 11.08
N GLY A 215 8.30 -12.10 11.11
CA GLY A 215 7.19 -13.04 10.95
C GLY A 215 6.48 -12.91 9.61
N ASP A 216 7.13 -12.32 8.60
CA ASP A 216 6.51 -12.04 7.30
C ASP A 216 6.03 -13.34 6.63
N PRO A 217 4.73 -13.49 6.34
CA PRO A 217 4.19 -14.67 5.67
C PRO A 217 4.86 -14.99 4.33
N ALA A 218 5.33 -13.97 3.59
CA ALA A 218 6.05 -14.17 2.32
C ALA A 218 7.37 -14.92 2.50
N ALA A 219 8.00 -14.78 3.67
CA ALA A 219 9.24 -15.46 4.04
C ALA A 219 9.01 -16.72 4.89
N ALA A 220 7.77 -17.18 5.05
CA ALA A 220 7.43 -18.28 5.96
C ALA A 220 8.17 -19.59 5.64
N PHE A 221 8.51 -19.82 4.37
CA PHE A 221 9.20 -21.03 3.96
C PHE A 221 10.69 -21.07 4.35
N THR A 222 11.24 -19.96 4.88
CA THR A 222 12.58 -19.92 5.49
C THR A 222 12.79 -21.01 6.54
N ILE A 223 11.77 -21.31 7.34
CA ILE A 223 11.86 -22.26 8.46
C ILE A 223 11.47 -23.69 8.07
N LEU A 224 11.22 -23.98 6.79
CA LEU A 224 11.04 -25.36 6.33
C LEU A 224 12.29 -26.22 6.54
N THR A 225 13.46 -25.60 6.71
CA THR A 225 14.71 -26.29 7.07
C THR A 225 14.64 -26.99 8.44
N ASP A 226 13.74 -26.54 9.32
CA ASP A 226 13.56 -27.10 10.67
C ASP A 226 12.51 -28.23 10.71
N ILE A 227 11.86 -28.54 9.58
CA ILE A 227 10.81 -29.57 9.50
C ILE A 227 11.38 -30.98 9.69
N LYS A 228 10.62 -31.84 10.37
CA LYS A 228 11.04 -33.21 10.70
C LYS A 228 10.13 -34.25 10.10
N LEU A 229 10.67 -35.45 9.89
CA LEU A 229 9.89 -36.61 9.49
C LEU A 229 8.76 -36.86 10.52
N GLY A 230 7.55 -37.07 10.01
CA GLY A 230 6.35 -37.26 10.83
C GLY A 230 5.64 -35.98 11.28
N ASP A 231 6.22 -34.79 11.05
CA ASP A 231 5.52 -33.53 11.26
C ASP A 231 4.26 -33.46 10.39
N THR A 232 3.26 -32.74 10.88
CA THR A 232 1.96 -32.60 10.21
C THR A 232 1.90 -31.31 9.40
N ILE A 233 1.34 -31.40 8.19
CA ILE A 233 1.04 -30.26 7.33
C ILE A 233 -0.45 -30.32 7.02
N ASP A 234 -1.19 -29.28 7.38
CA ASP A 234 -2.63 -29.18 7.17
C ASP A 234 -2.94 -28.18 6.06
N VAL A 235 -3.78 -28.61 5.12
CA VAL A 235 -4.30 -27.77 4.03
C VAL A 235 -5.81 -27.63 4.22
N THR A 236 -6.29 -26.41 4.39
CA THR A 236 -7.73 -26.12 4.49
C THR A 236 -8.21 -25.44 3.23
N ILE A 237 -9.08 -26.12 2.48
CA ILE A 237 -9.65 -25.64 1.22
C ILE A 237 -11.16 -25.86 1.24
N GLU A 238 -11.93 -24.82 0.91
CA GLU A 238 -13.40 -24.85 0.94
C GLU A 238 -13.98 -25.32 2.29
N GLY A 239 -13.31 -24.98 3.40
CA GLY A 239 -13.73 -25.38 4.75
C GLY A 239 -13.52 -26.87 5.07
N LYS A 240 -12.78 -27.60 4.23
CA LYS A 240 -12.35 -28.98 4.47
C LYS A 240 -10.87 -29.02 4.79
N ASP A 241 -10.51 -29.77 5.82
CA ASP A 241 -9.14 -29.95 6.26
C ASP A 241 -8.56 -31.25 5.71
N TYR A 242 -7.36 -31.16 5.13
CA TYR A 242 -6.59 -32.27 4.60
C TYR A 242 -5.23 -32.31 5.29
N SER A 243 -4.94 -33.41 5.96
CA SER A 243 -3.73 -33.53 6.78
C SER A 243 -2.72 -34.47 6.13
N TYR A 244 -1.48 -34.00 6.03
CA TYR A 244 -0.34 -34.70 5.44
C TYR A 244 0.72 -34.94 6.50
N LYS A 245 1.50 -36.01 6.33
CA LYS A 245 2.68 -36.28 7.15
C LYS A 245 3.94 -36.18 6.32
N VAL A 246 4.96 -35.53 6.87
CA VAL A 246 6.27 -35.43 6.24
C VAL A 246 6.92 -36.81 6.19
N SER A 247 7.02 -37.39 4.99
CA SER A 247 7.69 -38.67 4.73
C SER A 247 9.15 -38.51 4.31
N LYS A 248 9.51 -37.36 3.71
CA LYS A 248 10.81 -37.13 3.10
C LYS A 248 11.16 -35.64 3.05
N THR A 249 12.45 -35.34 3.23
CA THR A 249 13.05 -34.04 2.92
C THR A 249 14.27 -34.25 2.01
N LYS A 250 14.51 -33.33 1.08
CA LYS A 250 15.63 -33.40 0.12
C LYS A 250 16.04 -32.01 -0.34
N ILE A 251 17.33 -31.81 -0.58
CA ILE A 251 17.86 -30.70 -1.36
C ILE A 251 18.01 -31.20 -2.79
N VAL A 252 17.55 -30.41 -3.76
CA VAL A 252 17.55 -30.79 -5.18
C VAL A 252 18.10 -29.67 -6.05
N GLU A 253 18.55 -30.04 -7.23
CA GLU A 253 18.91 -29.08 -8.27
C GLU A 253 17.67 -28.39 -8.84
N PRO A 254 17.76 -27.15 -9.35
CA PRO A 254 16.62 -26.44 -9.93
C PRO A 254 15.91 -27.21 -11.05
N THR A 255 16.63 -28.07 -11.78
CA THR A 255 16.10 -28.85 -12.91
C THR A 255 15.40 -30.16 -12.49
N ASP A 256 15.38 -30.50 -11.20
CA ASP A 256 14.84 -31.76 -10.72
C ASP A 256 13.29 -31.79 -10.77
N LEU A 257 12.76 -32.59 -11.70
CA LEU A 257 11.31 -32.75 -11.89
C LEU A 257 10.60 -33.47 -10.75
N SER A 258 11.34 -34.07 -9.81
CA SER A 258 10.76 -34.75 -8.65
C SER A 258 10.14 -33.80 -7.63
N ILE A 259 10.24 -32.47 -7.80
CA ILE A 259 9.41 -31.50 -7.06
C ILE A 259 7.97 -31.45 -7.60
N ILE A 260 7.79 -31.77 -8.88
CA ILE A 260 6.47 -31.80 -9.55
C ILE A 260 5.90 -33.21 -9.54
N ALA A 261 6.72 -34.23 -9.82
CA ALA A 261 6.27 -35.62 -9.90
C ALA A 261 5.91 -36.26 -8.54
N GLY A 262 6.31 -35.63 -7.42
CA GLY A 262 6.09 -36.19 -6.07
C GLY A 262 6.87 -37.49 -5.82
N GLU A 263 6.29 -38.42 -5.07
CA GLU A 263 6.93 -39.71 -4.75
C GLU A 263 6.90 -40.73 -5.92
N GLY A 264 6.40 -40.34 -7.10
CA GLY A 264 6.40 -41.19 -8.30
C GLY A 264 5.46 -42.40 -8.21
N ASN A 265 4.59 -42.47 -7.19
CA ASN A 265 3.54 -43.46 -7.10
C ASN A 265 2.23 -42.87 -7.66
N PRO A 266 1.75 -43.31 -8.83
CA PRO A 266 0.55 -42.76 -9.48
C PRO A 266 -0.75 -43.15 -8.78
N SER A 267 -0.69 -43.80 -7.61
CA SER A 267 -1.87 -44.17 -6.82
C SER A 267 -2.01 -43.36 -5.53
N ILE A 268 -1.09 -42.44 -5.24
CA ILE A 268 -1.08 -41.67 -3.99
C ILE A 268 -1.01 -40.18 -4.33
N GLN A 269 -1.96 -39.41 -3.78
CA GLN A 269 -1.87 -37.96 -3.79
C GLN A 269 -0.81 -37.52 -2.77
N THR A 270 0.19 -36.76 -3.22
CA THR A 270 1.27 -36.26 -2.37
C THR A 270 1.24 -34.74 -2.29
N LEU A 271 1.87 -34.19 -1.25
CA LEU A 271 2.08 -32.75 -1.10
C LEU A 271 3.58 -32.47 -1.09
N THR A 272 4.04 -31.63 -2.02
CA THR A 272 5.41 -31.14 -2.07
C THR A 272 5.43 -29.66 -1.73
N LEU A 273 6.14 -29.32 -0.65
CA LEU A 273 6.50 -27.94 -0.33
C LEU A 273 7.94 -27.70 -0.77
N PHE A 274 8.22 -26.60 -1.47
CA PHE A 274 9.60 -26.25 -1.82
C PHE A 274 9.88 -24.75 -1.75
N THR A 275 11.16 -24.43 -1.57
CA THR A 275 11.68 -23.07 -1.49
C THR A 275 13.15 -23.07 -1.91
N CYS A 276 13.76 -21.90 -2.10
CA CYS A 276 15.20 -21.81 -2.40
C CYS A 276 16.04 -22.26 -1.19
N TYR A 277 17.19 -22.84 -1.48
CA TYR A 277 18.15 -23.28 -0.47
C TYR A 277 19.58 -23.00 -0.96
N PRO A 278 20.48 -22.49 -0.11
CA PRO A 278 20.26 -22.09 1.29
C PRO A 278 19.38 -20.82 1.39
N PRO A 279 18.74 -20.55 2.55
CA PRO A 279 17.80 -19.45 2.68
C PRO A 279 18.40 -18.07 2.30
N GLY A 280 17.68 -17.31 1.49
CA GLY A 280 18.06 -15.96 1.05
C GLY A 280 18.99 -15.87 -0.16
N ASN A 281 19.16 -16.96 -0.91
CA ASN A 281 19.85 -16.99 -2.21
C ASN A 281 18.89 -17.31 -3.35
#